data_AF-I7A6E2-F1
#
_entry.id   AF-I7A6E2-F1
#
_cell.length_a   1.000
_cell.length_b   1.000
_cell.length_c   1.000
_cell.angle_alpha   90.00
_cell.angle_beta   90.00
_cell.angle_gamma   90.00
#
_symmetry.space_group_name_H-M   'P 1'
#
loop_
_entity.id
_entity.type
_entity.pdbx_description
1 polymer ?
#
loop_
_entity_poly.entity_id
_entity_poly.type
_entity_poly.pdbx_seq_one_letter_code
_entity_poly.pdbx_strand_id
1 'polypeptide(L)' 'TELFLVEGDSAGGSAKQARDREYQAIMPLKGKILNTWEVSSDEVLASQEVHDISVAIGIDPDSDDLSQLRYG' A
#
# COMPACT_ATOMS: atom_id res chain seq x y z
N THR A 1 -12.63 5.85 -4.94
CA THR A 1 -12.29 4.44 -4.59
C THR A 1 -11.37 4.45 -3.41
N GLU A 2 -11.46 3.48 -2.50
CA GLU A 2 -10.75 3.48 -1.21
C GLU A 2 -9.74 2.33 -1.15
N LEU A 3 -8.60 2.53 -0.48
CA LEU A 3 -7.61 1.48 -0.22
C LEU A 3 -7.42 1.31 1.29
N PHE A 4 -7.54 0.08 1.77
CA PHE A 4 -7.32 -0.31 3.16
C PHE A 4 -6.06 -1.18 3.28
N LEU A 5 -5.10 -0.72 4.09
CA LEU A 5 -3.94 -1.51 4.49
C LEU A 5 -4.28 -2.30 5.75
N VAL A 6 -4.03 -3.60 5.75
CA VAL A 6 -4.36 -4.49 6.88
C VAL A 6 -3.19 -5.37 7.26
N GLU A 7 -3.04 -5.68 8.55
CA GLU A 7 -1.94 -6.52 9.03
C GLU A 7 -2.27 -8.01 8.84
N GLY A 8 -1.48 -8.67 7.98
CA GLY A 8 -1.48 -10.11 7.78
C GLY A 8 -2.63 -10.65 6.93
N ASP A 9 -2.45 -11.89 6.48
CA ASP A 9 -3.42 -12.58 5.62
C ASP A 9 -4.74 -12.89 6.37
N SER A 10 -4.68 -13.03 7.71
CA SER A 10 -5.85 -13.27 8.56
C SER A 10 -6.82 -12.08 8.53
N ALA A 11 -6.32 -10.87 8.86
CA ALA A 11 -7.14 -9.66 8.78
C ALA A 11 -7.50 -9.33 7.32
N GLY A 12 -6.61 -9.64 6.37
CA GLY A 12 -6.88 -9.56 4.93
C GLY A 12 -8.09 -10.37 4.50
N GLY A 13 -8.22 -11.62 4.98
CA GLY A 13 -9.37 -12.48 4.70
C GLY A 13 -10.68 -11.89 5.22
N SER A 14 -10.69 -11.44 6.48
CA SER A 14 -11.87 -10.82 7.10
C SER A 14 -12.26 -9.51 6.41
N ALA A 15 -11.28 -8.63 6.15
CA ALA A 15 -11.52 -7.35 5.49
C ALA A 15 -12.02 -7.53 4.05
N LYS A 16 -11.49 -8.53 3.31
CA LYS A 16 -11.94 -8.85 1.95
C LYS A 16 -13.40 -9.30 1.90
N GLN A 17 -13.88 -9.98 2.94
CA GLN A 17 -15.28 -10.40 3.05
C GLN A 17 -16.20 -9.24 3.47
N ALA A 18 -15.72 -8.33 4.32
CA ALA A 18 -16.51 -7.22 4.85
C ALA A 18 -16.62 -6.02 3.89
N ARG A 19 -15.68 -5.87 2.96
CA ARG A 19 -15.62 -4.71 2.08
C ARG A 19 -16.72 -4.67 1.02
N ASP A 20 -17.03 -3.48 0.55
CA ASP A 20 -17.68 -3.29 -0.74
C ASP A 20 -16.68 -3.51 -1.87
N ARG A 21 -16.89 -4.56 -2.68
CA ARG A 21 -15.98 -4.95 -3.76
C ARG A 21 -15.96 -3.95 -4.93
N GLU A 22 -16.98 -3.10 -5.06
CA GLU A 22 -17.07 -2.17 -6.19
C GLU A 22 -16.11 -0.99 -6.04
N TYR A 23 -15.89 -0.52 -4.81
CA TYR A 23 -15.08 0.68 -4.58
C TYR A 23 -13.99 0.55 -3.51
N GLN A 24 -13.89 -0.56 -2.77
CA GLN A 24 -12.89 -0.73 -1.71
C GLN A 24 -11.84 -1.79 -2.07
N ALA A 25 -10.57 -1.42 -2.02
CA ALA A 25 -9.42 -2.29 -2.17
C ALA A 25 -8.85 -2.68 -0.78
N ILE A 26 -8.42 -3.94 -0.63
CA ILE A 26 -7.74 -4.43 0.58
C ILE A 26 -6.34 -4.88 0.18
N MET A 27 -5.33 -4.38 0.88
CA MET A 27 -3.93 -4.78 0.72
C MET A 27 -3.41 -5.31 2.07
N PRO A 28 -3.22 -6.63 2.21
CA PRO A 28 -2.59 -7.20 3.39
C PRO A 28 -1.08 -6.98 3.36
N LEU A 29 -0.53 -6.52 4.48
CA LEU A 29 0.91 -6.33 4.73
C LEU A 29 1.43 -7.45 5.63
N LYS A 30 2.65 -7.94 5.38
CA LYS A 30 3.16 -9.16 6.04
C LYS A 30 4.22 -8.82 7.07
N GLY A 31 3.77 -8.52 8.29
CA GLY A 31 4.65 -8.22 9.40
C GLY A 31 4.92 -6.74 9.52
N LYS A 32 6.12 -6.38 9.99
CA LYS A 32 6.48 -4.99 10.24
C LYS A 32 7.18 -4.42 9.01
N ILE A 33 6.61 -3.31 8.51
CA ILE A 33 7.21 -2.53 7.44
C ILE A 33 8.57 -1.99 7.89
N LEU A 34 9.51 -1.93 6.95
CA LEU A 34 10.78 -1.23 7.12
C LEU A 34 10.55 0.19 7.63
N ASN A 35 11.34 0.62 8.62
CA ASN A 35 11.37 2.02 9.01
C ASN A 35 12.10 2.82 7.92
N THR A 36 11.37 3.61 7.15
CA THR A 36 11.88 4.37 6.02
C THR A 36 12.30 5.81 6.36
N TRP A 37 12.19 6.25 7.62
CA TRP A 37 12.43 7.66 7.99
C TRP A 37 13.87 8.13 7.69
N GLU A 38 14.85 7.24 7.83
CA GLU A 38 16.27 7.53 7.59
C GLU A 38 16.79 6.94 6.26
N VAL A 39 15.90 6.39 5.43
CA VAL A 39 16.25 5.72 4.18
C VAL A 39 15.97 6.66 3.01
N SER A 40 16.89 6.72 2.04
CA SER A 40 16.70 7.55 0.84
C SER A 40 15.59 6.97 -0.05
N SER A 41 14.85 7.82 -0.77
CA SER A 41 13.72 7.42 -1.61
C SER A 41 14.09 6.34 -2.65
N ASP A 42 15.31 6.41 -3.19
CA ASP A 42 15.87 5.42 -4.11
C ASP A 42 16.06 4.03 -3.46
N GLU A 43 16.42 4.00 -2.17
CA GLU A 43 16.65 2.77 -1.41
C GLU A 43 15.34 2.22 -0.80
N VAL A 44 14.35 3.07 -0.56
CA VAL A 44 13.06 2.67 0.02
C VAL A 44 12.34 1.64 -0.86
N LEU A 45 12.45 1.76 -2.20
CA LEU A 45 11.88 0.80 -3.15
C LEU A 45 12.54 -0.58 -3.12
N ALA A 46 13.71 -0.73 -2.47
CA ALA A 46 14.31 -2.05 -2.26
C ALA A 46 13.48 -2.90 -1.26
N SER A 47 12.65 -2.27 -0.42
CA SER A 47 11.69 -2.97 0.40
C SER A 47 10.48 -3.40 -0.42
N GLN A 48 10.24 -4.71 -0.50
CA GLN A 48 9.10 -5.26 -1.24
C GLN A 48 7.76 -4.67 -0.77
N GLU A 49 7.58 -4.47 0.53
CA GLU A 49 6.32 -3.94 1.07
C GLU A 49 6.09 -2.49 0.65
N VAL A 50 7.14 -1.67 0.63
CA VAL A 50 7.01 -0.26 0.23
C VAL A 50 6.85 -0.14 -1.28
N HIS A 51 7.57 -0.95 -2.05
CA HIS A 51 7.37 -1.09 -3.49
C HIS A 51 5.92 -1.49 -3.81
N ASP A 52 5.36 -2.49 -3.10
CA ASP A 52 3.99 -2.93 -3.32
C ASP A 52 2.98 -1.82 -2.97
N ILE A 53 3.24 -1.02 -1.92
CA ILE A 53 2.40 0.14 -1.56
C ILE A 53 2.44 1.18 -2.68
N SER A 54 3.64 1.52 -3.17
CA SER A 54 3.83 2.48 -4.26
C SER A 54 3.08 2.06 -5.54
N VAL A 55 3.20 0.79 -5.93
CA VAL A 55 2.47 0.24 -7.09
C VAL A 55 0.95 0.22 -6.85
N ALA A 56 0.51 -0.08 -5.63
CA ALA A 56 -0.91 -0.09 -5.28
C ALA A 56 -1.53 1.31 -5.41
N ILE A 57 -0.92 2.33 -4.80
CA ILE A 57 -1.43 3.70 -4.84
C ILE A 57 -1.18 4.37 -6.20
N GLY A 58 -0.16 3.91 -6.94
CA GLY A 58 0.24 4.45 -8.23
C GLY A 58 1.14 5.68 -8.14
N ILE A 59 1.91 5.83 -7.05
CA ILE A 59 2.76 7.00 -6.78
C ILE A 59 4.15 6.52 -6.38
N ASP A 60 5.16 7.02 -7.09
CA ASP A 60 6.56 6.79 -6.73
C ASP A 60 6.94 7.57 -5.46
N PRO A 61 7.80 7.02 -4.58
CA PRO A 61 8.32 7.76 -3.42
C PRO A 61 8.98 9.07 -3.87
N ASP A 62 8.78 10.15 -3.12
CA ASP A 62 9.35 11.48 -3.40
C ASP A 62 8.83 12.16 -4.69
N SER A 63 7.74 11.64 -5.27
CA SER A 63 7.05 12.29 -6.38
C SER A 63 5.90 13.18 -5.90
N ASP A 64 5.86 14.41 -6.41
CA ASP A 64 4.72 15.34 -6.23
C ASP A 64 3.60 15.11 -7.27
N ASP A 65 3.81 14.24 -8.28
CA ASP A 65 2.82 13.97 -9.32
C ASP A 65 1.75 12.98 -8.84
N LEU A 66 0.56 13.49 -8.56
CA LEU A 66 -0.61 12.71 -8.17
C LEU A 66 -1.48 12.24 -9.36
N SER A 67 -1.05 12.46 -10.60
CA SER A 67 -1.84 12.14 -11.80
C SER A 67 -2.19 10.65 -11.93
N GLN A 68 -1.36 9.78 -11.37
CA GLN A 68 -1.51 8.33 -11.39
C GLN A 68 -2.18 7.75 -10.14
N LEU A 69 -2.64 8.60 -9.21
CA LEU A 69 -3.28 8.17 -7.97
C LEU A 69 -4.53 7.32 -8.27
N ARG A 70 -4.53 6.09 -7.74
CA ARG A 70 -5.57 5.08 -8.06
C ARG A 70 -6.76 5.07 -7.10
N TYR A 71 -6.60 5.67 -5.93
CA TYR A 71 -7.60 5.69 -4.86
C TYR A 71 -7.73 7.11 -4.31
N GLY A 72 -8.97 7.61 -4.27
CA GLY A 72 -9.36 8.99 -3.92
C GLY A 72 -10.87 9.16 -3.96
#